data_AF-A0A5J4DZP2-F1
#
_entry.id   AF-A0A5J4DZP2-F1
#
_cell.length_a   1.000
_cell.length_b   1.000
_cell.length_c   1.000
_cell.angle_alpha   90.00
_cell.angle_beta   90.00
_cell.angle_gamma   90.00
#
_symmetry.space_group_name_H-M   'P 1'
#
loop_
_entity.id
_entity.type
_entity.pdbx_description
1 polymer ?
#
loop_
_entity_poly.entity_id
_entity_poly.type
_entity_poly.pdbx_seq_one_letter_code
_entity_poly.pdbx_strand_id
1 'polypeptide(L)'
;MIDNPLSDKKDPIVLLPATKLEITLFHASYADRNGNIWIGRRRELATLAHGSERVFVTVEKILDEDFFEHEERAAGALPALYVDAIAEAQNGAWPCGLQDLYEPDLEELRNYAAAAATEDGFKAYLETRVTGELVLA
;
A
#
# COMPACT_ATOMS: atom_id res chain seq x y z
N MET A 1 -16.94 -16.63 20.85
CA MET A 1 -15.89 -17.14 21.76
C MET A 1 -16.07 -18.63 21.87
N ILE A 2 -14.98 -19.37 21.91
CA ILE A 2 -14.96 -20.82 22.19
C ILE A 2 -13.95 -21.06 23.32
N ASP A 3 -14.02 -22.20 24.02
CA ASP A 3 -12.95 -22.57 24.95
C ASP A 3 -11.73 -23.14 24.20
N ASN A 4 -10.53 -22.87 24.71
CA ASN A 4 -9.26 -23.40 24.19
C ASN A 4 -9.25 -24.94 24.29
N PRO A 5 -9.17 -25.68 23.16
CA PRO A 5 -9.25 -27.14 23.18
C PRO A 5 -8.02 -27.83 23.80
N LEU A 6 -6.96 -27.09 24.10
CA LEU A 6 -5.71 -27.61 24.69
C LEU A 6 -5.61 -27.39 26.21
N SER A 7 -6.58 -26.70 26.81
CA SER A 7 -6.56 -26.40 28.24
C SER A 7 -7.50 -27.32 29.01
N ASP A 8 -6.98 -27.95 30.07
CA ASP A 8 -7.78 -28.70 31.05
C ASP A 8 -8.65 -27.79 31.96
N LYS A 9 -8.51 -26.46 31.80
CA LYS A 9 -9.26 -25.42 32.54
C LYS A 9 -10.03 -24.54 31.56
N LYS A 10 -11.10 -23.89 32.05
CA LYS A 10 -11.84 -22.89 31.27
C LYS A 10 -10.90 -21.75 30.85
N ASP A 11 -10.65 -21.66 29.55
CA ASP A 11 -9.72 -20.72 28.93
C ASP A 11 -10.37 -20.20 27.63
N PRO A 12 -11.27 -19.20 27.72
CA PRO A 12 -12.06 -18.75 26.58
C PRO A 12 -11.22 -17.93 25.60
N ILE A 13 -11.25 -18.31 24.33
CA ILE A 13 -10.61 -17.62 23.21
C ILE A 13 -11.63 -16.93 22.30
N VAL A 14 -11.20 -15.83 21.68
CA VAL A 14 -11.97 -15.12 20.67
C VAL A 14 -11.58 -15.65 19.29
N LEU A 15 -12.58 -16.00 18.48
CA LEU A 15 -12.39 -16.29 17.07
C LEU A 15 -12.67 -15.01 16.29
N LEU A 16 -11.67 -14.55 15.55
CA LEU A 16 -11.85 -13.49 14.55
C LEU A 16 -12.07 -14.16 13.19
N PRO A 17 -13.10 -13.76 12.43
CA PRO A 17 -13.29 -14.29 11.08
C PRO A 17 -12.09 -13.88 10.21
N ALA A 18 -11.70 -14.75 9.29
CA ALA A 18 -10.73 -14.40 8.26
C ALA A 18 -11.36 -13.33 7.34
N THR A 19 -10.71 -12.18 7.21
CA THR A 19 -11.10 -11.15 6.25
C THR A 19 -10.50 -11.51 4.89
N LYS A 20 -11.36 -11.86 3.92
CA LYS A 20 -10.96 -12.01 2.52
C LYS A 20 -11.17 -10.69 1.81
N LEU A 21 -10.09 -10.11 1.28
CA LEU A 21 -10.14 -8.88 0.54
C LEU A 21 -10.37 -9.20 -0.94
N GLU A 22 -11.31 -8.51 -1.59
CA GLU A 22 -11.47 -8.65 -3.04
C GLU A 22 -10.29 -7.99 -3.77
N ILE A 23 -9.89 -6.80 -3.31
CA ILE A 23 -8.83 -6.01 -3.89
C ILE A 23 -7.99 -5.38 -2.79
N THR A 24 -6.66 -5.46 -2.93
CA THR A 24 -5.71 -4.62 -2.23
C THR A 24 -5.01 -3.69 -3.21
N LEU A 25 -4.90 -2.42 -2.83
CA LEU A 25 -4.08 -1.43 -3.54
C LEU A 25 -3.04 -0.87 -2.57
N PHE A 26 -1.79 -0.76 -3.02
CA PHE A 26 -0.76 -0.07 -2.26
C PHE A 26 0.30 0.56 -3.16
N HIS A 27 1.04 1.50 -2.58
CA HIS A 27 2.19 2.13 -3.22
C HIS A 27 3.50 1.64 -2.59
N ALA A 28 4.50 1.38 -3.43
CA ALA A 28 5.82 0.91 -3.04
C ALA A 28 6.93 1.66 -3.78
N SER A 29 8.17 1.56 -3.31
CA SER A 29 9.29 2.28 -3.94
C SER A 29 9.56 1.76 -5.34
N TYR A 30 9.71 0.44 -5.49
CA TYR A 30 10.22 -0.14 -6.73
C TYR A 30 9.50 -1.44 -7.09
N ALA A 31 9.37 -1.67 -8.40
CA ALA A 31 9.21 -3.01 -8.95
C ALA A 31 10.48 -3.40 -9.69
N ASP A 32 10.77 -4.69 -9.78
CA ASP A 32 11.84 -5.21 -10.62
C ASP A 32 11.33 -5.61 -12.02
N ARG A 33 12.23 -6.08 -12.89
CA ARG A 33 11.90 -6.43 -14.28
C ARG A 33 10.93 -7.62 -14.39
N ASN A 34 10.80 -8.41 -13.33
CA ASN A 34 9.98 -9.60 -13.25
C ASN A 34 8.61 -9.33 -12.59
N GLY A 35 8.36 -8.09 -12.15
CA GLY A 35 7.14 -7.70 -11.47
C GLY A 35 7.12 -7.99 -9.96
N ASN A 36 8.28 -8.30 -9.36
CA ASN A 36 8.38 -8.38 -7.91
C ASN A 36 8.41 -6.97 -7.32
N ILE A 37 7.84 -6.81 -6.13
CA ILE A 37 7.69 -5.48 -5.50
C ILE A 37 8.61 -5.35 -4.30
N TRP A 38 9.34 -4.25 -4.21
CA TRP A 38 10.13 -3.92 -3.03
C TRP A 38 9.23 -3.44 -1.90
N ILE A 39 8.94 -4.31 -0.94
CA ILE A 39 8.19 -3.96 0.28
C ILE A 39 9.09 -3.78 1.50
N GLY A 40 10.34 -4.26 1.44
CA GLY A 40 11.34 -4.09 2.50
C GLY A 40 10.81 -4.47 3.87
N ARG A 41 10.79 -3.49 4.79
CA ARG A 41 10.34 -3.65 6.19
C ARG A 41 8.81 -3.67 6.35
N ARG A 42 8.06 -3.24 5.33
CA ARG A 42 6.59 -3.12 5.35
C ARG A 42 5.91 -4.46 5.09
N ARG A 43 6.17 -5.43 5.98
CA ARG A 43 5.73 -6.82 5.84
C ARG A 43 4.20 -6.98 5.93
N GLU A 44 3.51 -5.99 6.49
CA GLU A 44 2.04 -5.91 6.44
C GLU A 44 1.49 -5.91 5.01
N LEU A 45 2.24 -5.41 4.03
CA LEU A 45 1.84 -5.44 2.61
C LEU A 45 1.77 -6.86 2.07
N ALA A 46 2.67 -7.76 2.51
CA ALA A 46 2.60 -9.18 2.14
C ALA A 46 1.36 -9.84 2.76
N THR A 47 1.02 -9.51 4.01
CA THR A 47 -0.20 -10.01 4.66
C THR A 47 -1.46 -9.58 3.91
N LEU A 48 -1.53 -8.31 3.48
CA LEU A 48 -2.64 -7.80 2.67
C LEU A 48 -2.71 -8.50 1.31
N ALA A 49 -1.56 -8.64 0.63
CA ALA A 49 -1.49 -9.32 -0.67
C ALA A 49 -1.96 -10.79 -0.57
N HIS A 50 -1.49 -11.55 0.42
CA HIS A 50 -1.89 -12.94 0.63
C HIS A 50 -3.37 -13.10 1.01
N GLY A 51 -3.95 -12.10 1.67
CA GLY A 51 -5.37 -12.08 2.05
C GLY A 51 -6.30 -11.58 0.95
N SER A 52 -5.77 -11.23 -0.23
CA SER A 52 -6.52 -10.60 -1.32
C SER A 52 -6.73 -11.53 -2.51
N GLU A 53 -7.86 -11.37 -3.20
CA GLU A 53 -8.09 -12.02 -4.49
C GLU A 53 -7.36 -11.31 -5.64
N ARG A 54 -7.22 -9.98 -5.55
CA ARG A 54 -6.50 -9.14 -6.51
C ARG A 54 -5.60 -8.12 -5.83
N VAL A 55 -4.42 -7.87 -6.40
CA VAL A 55 -3.44 -6.94 -5.87
C VAL A 55 -2.93 -6.02 -6.98
N PHE A 56 -3.11 -4.72 -6.78
CA PHE A 56 -2.63 -3.68 -7.70
C PHE A 56 -1.63 -2.78 -6.99
N VAL A 57 -0.51 -2.52 -7.66
CA VAL A 57 0.60 -1.79 -7.04
C VAL A 57 0.99 -0.60 -7.91
N THR A 58 1.06 0.58 -7.30
CA THR A 58 1.78 1.69 -7.91
C THR A 58 3.21 1.73 -7.38
N VAL A 59 4.17 2.08 -8.23
CA VAL A 59 5.58 2.19 -7.84
C VAL A 59 6.18 3.50 -8.31
N GLU A 60 7.19 4.00 -7.61
CA GLU A 60 7.93 5.18 -8.08
C GLU A 60 8.72 4.88 -9.35
N LYS A 61 9.24 3.64 -9.48
CA LYS A 61 10.01 3.22 -10.64
C LYS A 61 10.02 1.70 -10.83
N ILE A 62 10.02 1.26 -12.09
CA ILE A 62 10.37 -0.11 -12.47
C ILE A 62 11.86 -0.18 -12.80
N LEU A 63 12.60 -1.04 -12.10
CA LEU A 63 14.04 -1.19 -12.22
C LEU A 63 14.40 -2.37 -13.14
N ASP A 64 15.43 -2.20 -13.97
CA ASP A 64 15.98 -3.28 -14.82
C ASP A 64 16.94 -4.18 -14.02
N GLU A 65 16.41 -4.79 -12.97
CA GLU A 65 17.11 -5.72 -12.08
C GLU A 65 16.19 -6.88 -11.70
N ASP A 66 16.71 -7.88 -11.01
CA ASP A 66 15.92 -8.96 -10.40
C ASP A 66 16.21 -8.98 -8.90
N PHE A 67 15.19 -8.75 -8.07
CA PHE A 67 15.39 -8.71 -6.62
C PHE A 67 15.81 -10.07 -6.04
N PHE A 68 15.56 -11.18 -6.74
CA PHE A 68 15.92 -12.52 -6.28
C PHE A 68 17.34 -12.96 -6.68
N GLU A 69 18.08 -12.16 -7.45
CA GLU A 69 19.50 -12.42 -7.73
C GLU A 69 20.39 -12.24 -6.48
N HIS A 70 19.91 -11.49 -5.49
CA HIS A 70 20.67 -11.14 -4.28
C HIS A 70 19.85 -11.41 -3.02
N GLU A 71 20.40 -12.20 -2.09
CA GLU A 71 19.70 -12.66 -0.88
C GLU A 71 19.20 -11.49 0.00
N GLU A 72 19.99 -10.43 0.08
CA GLU A 72 19.65 -9.21 0.81
C GLU A 72 18.42 -8.50 0.25
N ARG A 73 18.16 -8.62 -1.06
CA ARG A 73 16.98 -8.03 -1.71
C ARG A 73 15.81 -9.00 -1.72
N ALA A 74 16.05 -10.30 -1.88
CA ALA A 74 15.03 -11.33 -1.84
C ALA A 74 14.22 -11.29 -0.53
N ALA A 75 14.86 -11.01 0.60
CA ALA A 75 14.20 -10.90 1.90
C ALA A 75 13.13 -9.79 1.98
N GLY A 76 13.29 -8.72 1.18
CA GLY A 76 12.40 -7.57 1.13
C GLY A 76 11.39 -7.59 -0.02
N ALA A 77 11.49 -8.56 -0.93
CA ALA A 77 10.63 -8.63 -2.10
C ALA A 77 9.28 -9.30 -1.80
N LEU A 78 8.21 -8.77 -2.39
CA LEU A 78 6.95 -9.47 -2.59
C LEU A 78 7.00 -10.12 -3.99
N PRO A 79 6.88 -11.45 -4.10
CA PRO A 79 6.89 -12.12 -5.38
C PRO A 79 5.76 -11.66 -6.31
N ALA A 80 6.06 -11.54 -7.60
CA ALA A 80 5.10 -11.23 -8.66
C ALA A 80 3.89 -12.18 -8.69
N LEU A 81 4.02 -13.40 -8.14
CA LEU A 81 2.93 -14.37 -7.98
C LEU A 81 1.71 -13.78 -7.25
N TYR A 82 1.92 -12.80 -6.37
CA TYR A 82 0.86 -12.16 -5.59
C TYR A 82 0.41 -10.82 -6.18
N VAL A 83 0.81 -10.46 -7.40
CA VAL A 83 0.58 -9.13 -8.00
C VAL A 83 -0.11 -9.27 -9.35
N ASP A 84 -1.25 -8.60 -9.52
CA ASP A 84 -2.04 -8.65 -10.76
C ASP A 84 -1.63 -7.56 -11.76
N ALA A 85 -1.35 -6.34 -11.29
CA ALA A 85 -0.84 -5.28 -12.15
C ALA A 85 0.01 -4.26 -11.40
N ILE A 86 0.90 -3.63 -12.16
CA ILE A 86 1.85 -2.62 -11.67
C ILE A 86 1.72 -1.38 -12.56
N ALA A 87 1.70 -0.20 -11.95
CA ALA A 87 1.77 1.07 -12.66
C ALA A 87 2.88 1.95 -12.07
N GLU A 88 3.73 2.52 -12.94
CA GLU A 88 4.68 3.54 -12.52
C GLU A 88 3.94 4.86 -12.29
N ALA A 89 4.06 5.40 -11.08
CA ALA A 89 3.44 6.64 -10.64
C ALA A 89 4.42 7.37 -9.74
N GLN A 90 5.21 8.26 -10.35
CA GLN A 90 6.17 9.09 -9.64
C GLN A 90 5.46 10.02 -8.65
N ASN A 91 5.98 10.12 -7.43
CA ASN A 91 5.35 10.75 -6.26
C ASN A 91 3.96 10.16 -5.94
N GLY A 92 3.76 8.87 -6.18
CA GLY A 92 2.45 8.23 -6.10
C GLY A 92 1.87 8.14 -4.69
N ALA A 93 2.68 8.33 -3.65
CA ALA A 93 2.20 8.45 -2.28
C ALA A 93 1.96 9.90 -1.83
N TRP A 94 2.42 10.91 -2.57
CA TRP A 94 2.17 12.31 -2.21
C TRP A 94 0.65 12.57 -2.11
N PRO A 95 0.16 13.30 -1.09
CA PRO A 95 0.89 14.12 -0.12
C PRO A 95 1.42 13.36 1.11
N CYS A 96 1.19 12.05 1.21
CA CYS A 96 1.86 11.23 2.20
C CYS A 96 3.35 11.07 1.87
N GLY A 97 4.14 10.69 2.87
CA GLY A 97 5.54 10.32 2.65
C GLY A 97 5.69 8.89 2.16
N LEU A 98 6.79 8.63 1.48
CA LEU A 98 7.25 7.28 1.15
C LEU A 98 8.59 7.04 1.83
N GLN A 99 8.61 6.02 2.68
CA GLN A 99 9.77 5.71 3.51
C GLN A 99 11.05 5.61 2.68
N ASP A 100 12.11 6.27 3.17
CA ASP A 100 13.44 6.33 2.57
C ASP A 100 13.51 7.05 1.21
N LEU A 101 12.39 7.61 0.68
CA LEU A 101 12.35 8.37 -0.58
C LEU A 101 11.94 9.84 -0.40
N TYR A 102 10.81 10.11 0.27
CA TYR A 102 10.35 11.49 0.51
C TYR A 102 9.48 11.61 1.76
N GLU A 103 9.57 12.76 2.41
CA GLU A 103 8.78 13.11 3.58
C GLU A 103 7.33 13.50 3.22
N PRO A 104 6.38 13.38 4.15
CA PRO A 104 5.02 13.86 3.94
C PRO A 104 4.97 15.38 3.72
N ASP A 105 4.11 15.82 2.81
CA ASP A 105 3.77 17.23 2.65
C ASP A 105 2.74 17.64 3.71
N LEU A 106 3.25 18.06 4.87
CA LEU A 106 2.41 18.45 6.00
C LEU A 106 1.59 19.72 5.73
N GLU A 107 1.99 20.54 4.77
CA GLU A 107 1.22 21.71 4.38
C GLU A 107 0.01 21.28 3.57
N GLU A 108 0.21 20.45 2.55
CA GLU A 108 -0.90 19.95 1.73
C GLU A 108 -1.88 19.09 2.54
N LEU A 109 -1.38 18.26 3.45
CA LEU A 109 -2.24 17.49 4.36
C LEU A 109 -3.12 18.40 5.23
N ARG A 110 -2.61 19.55 5.67
CA ARG A 110 -3.42 20.55 6.41
C ARG A 110 -4.41 21.25 5.49
N ASN A 111 -4.02 21.58 4.25
CA ASN A 111 -4.90 22.18 3.26
C ASN A 111 -6.09 21.26 2.96
N TYR A 112 -5.83 19.98 2.71
CA TYR A 112 -6.84 18.95 2.54
C TYR A 112 -7.77 18.87 3.76
N ALA A 113 -7.22 18.75 4.97
CA ALA A 113 -8.02 18.61 6.18
C ALA A 113 -8.92 19.83 6.44
N ALA A 114 -8.43 21.04 6.16
CA ALA A 114 -9.22 22.26 6.29
C ALA A 114 -10.34 22.33 5.24
N ALA A 115 -10.05 21.98 3.98
CA ALA A 115 -11.04 21.98 2.90
C ALA A 115 -12.12 20.90 3.13
N ALA A 116 -11.72 19.71 3.58
CA ALA A 116 -12.61 18.58 3.83
C ALA A 116 -13.56 18.77 5.02
N ALA A 117 -13.44 19.87 5.78
CA ALA A 117 -14.32 20.19 6.90
C ALA A 117 -15.76 20.53 6.45
N THR A 118 -15.97 20.86 5.17
CA THR A 118 -17.28 21.10 4.57
C THR A 118 -17.41 20.40 3.23
N GLU A 119 -18.64 20.09 2.81
CA GLU A 119 -18.91 19.45 1.52
C GLU A 119 -18.45 20.32 0.34
N ASP A 120 -18.79 21.62 0.37
CA ASP A 120 -18.37 22.58 -0.67
C ASP A 120 -16.85 22.74 -0.73
N GLY A 121 -16.18 22.79 0.44
CA GLY A 121 -14.72 22.90 0.52
C GLY A 121 -14.03 21.66 -0.03
N PHE A 122 -14.54 20.47 0.32
CA PHE A 122 -14.03 19.21 -0.21
C PHE A 122 -14.17 19.13 -1.72
N LYS A 123 -15.34 19.51 -2.25
CA LYS A 123 -15.60 19.52 -3.70
C LYS A 123 -14.63 20.46 -4.44
N ALA A 124 -14.44 21.68 -3.93
CA ALA A 124 -13.51 22.64 -4.52
C ALA A 124 -12.05 22.12 -4.50
N TYR A 125 -11.65 21.43 -3.43
CA TYR A 125 -10.34 20.79 -3.35
C TYR A 125 -10.17 19.71 -4.43
N LEU A 126 -11.16 18.82 -4.58
CA LEU A 126 -11.13 17.78 -5.62
C LEU A 126 -11.06 18.38 -7.03
N GLU A 127 -11.83 19.43 -7.31
CA GLU A 127 -11.78 20.15 -8.59
C GLU A 127 -10.39 20.74 -8.88
N THR A 128 -9.66 21.15 -7.84
CA THR A 128 -8.32 21.73 -7.99
C THR A 128 -7.23 20.67 -8.09
N ARG A 129 -7.37 19.55 -7.38
CA ARG A 129 -6.28 18.57 -7.16
C ARG A 129 -6.45 17.23 -7.87
N VAL A 130 -7.67 16.86 -8.24
CA VAL A 130 -7.99 15.50 -8.72
C VAL A 130 -8.72 15.51 -10.06
N THR A 131 -9.79 16.30 -10.18
CA THR A 131 -10.69 16.29 -11.34
C THR A 131 -10.51 17.48 -12.28
N GLY A 132 -9.68 18.46 -11.90
CA GLY A 132 -9.25 19.55 -12.78
C GLY A 132 -8.30 19.08 -13.89
N GLU A 133 -8.01 19.94 -14.86
CA GLU A 133 -7.01 19.63 -15.88
C GLU A 133 -5.65 19.36 -15.21
N LEU A 134 -5.06 18.21 -15.52
CA LEU A 134 -3.71 17.83 -15.09
C LEU A 134 -2.71 18.91 -15.53
N VAL A 135 -2.31 19.77 -14.61
CA VAL A 135 -1.08 20.55 -14.79
C VAL A 135 0.07 19.62 -14.43
N LEU A 136 0.58 18.91 -15.44
CA LEU A 136 1.84 18.19 -15.33
C LEU A 136 2.91 19.21 -14.90
N ALA A 137 3.42 19.06 -13.67
CA ALA A 137 4.56 19.80 -13.16
C ALA A 137 5.87 19.14 -13.61
#